data_AF-A0A7V9JY36-F1
#
_entry.id   AF-A0A7V9JY36-F1
#
_cell.length_a   1.000
_cell.length_b   1.000
_cell.length_c   1.000
_cell.angle_alpha   90.00
_cell.angle_beta   90.00
_cell.angle_gamma   90.00
#
_symmetry.space_group_name_H-M   'P 1'
#
loop_
_entity.id
_entity.type
_entity.pdbx_description
1 polymer ?
#
loop_
_entity_poly.entity_id
_entity_poly.type
_entity_poly.pdbx_seq_one_letter_code
_entity_poly.pdbx_strand_id
1 'polypeptide(L)'
;MRLLFDELLSWRVASALRELGVRASHVGHEGDKAPPRGSDDAVVLEHARTTNQVVVTSNHDMILLCAEENESVIWIDPRGRQLKRTALVPLVFGRVEDWQKLLATADRPICVHVLRTKTEVLTLERARHLLVQRMRRLQARKRAQARKRTSGPTLEGT
;
A
#
# COMPACT_ATOMS: atom_id res chain seq x y z
N MET A 1 -11.85 6.03 -7.85
CA MET A 1 -11.04 4.79 -7.87
C MET A 1 -10.87 4.18 -6.46
N ARG A 2 -10.52 2.89 -6.33
CA ARG A 2 -10.14 2.28 -5.02
C ARG A 2 -8.83 1.49 -5.16
N LEU A 3 -7.70 2.09 -4.80
CA LEU A 3 -6.41 1.41 -4.74
C LEU A 3 -6.01 1.16 -3.29
N LEU A 4 -5.56 -0.06 -2.99
CA LEU A 4 -5.02 -0.46 -1.70
C LEU A 4 -3.54 -0.78 -1.83
N PHE A 5 -2.69 -0.16 -1.01
CA PHE A 5 -1.27 -0.42 -1.07
C PHE A 5 -0.58 -0.53 0.29
N ASP A 6 0.36 -1.47 0.36
CA ASP A 6 1.56 -1.50 1.23
C ASP A 6 2.55 -2.56 0.70
N GLU A 7 3.84 -2.36 0.99
CA GLU A 7 4.94 -3.20 0.52
C GLU A 7 4.86 -4.67 0.94
N LEU A 8 4.08 -4.97 1.99
CA LEU A 8 3.95 -6.30 2.57
C LEU A 8 2.61 -6.97 2.23
N LEU A 9 1.72 -6.31 1.49
CA LEU A 9 0.44 -6.91 1.12
C LEU A 9 0.67 -8.03 0.11
N SER A 10 0.21 -9.23 0.46
CA SER A 10 0.17 -10.36 -0.45
C SER A 10 -1.20 -10.47 -1.12
N TRP A 11 -1.30 -11.19 -2.23
CA TRP A 11 -2.56 -11.53 -2.90
C TRP A 11 -3.67 -12.07 -1.97
N ARG A 12 -3.29 -12.72 -0.86
CA ARG A 12 -4.24 -13.20 0.16
C ARG A 12 -5.08 -12.08 0.77
N VAL A 13 -4.59 -10.84 0.74
CA VAL A 13 -5.35 -9.67 1.17
C VAL A 13 -6.56 -9.46 0.25
N ALA A 14 -6.37 -9.49 -1.07
CA ALA A 14 -7.50 -9.39 -2.01
C ALA A 14 -8.46 -10.56 -1.84
N SER A 15 -7.94 -11.78 -1.64
CA SER A 15 -8.78 -12.96 -1.36
C SER A 15 -9.64 -12.79 -0.12
N ALA A 16 -9.06 -12.37 1.00
CA ALA A 16 -9.81 -12.18 2.24
C ALA A 16 -10.77 -10.99 2.17
N LEU A 17 -10.45 -9.93 1.41
CA LEU A 17 -11.39 -8.85 1.15
C LEU A 17 -12.63 -9.34 0.41
N ARG A 18 -12.47 -10.28 -0.54
CA ARG A 18 -13.61 -10.92 -1.22
C ARG A 18 -14.48 -11.73 -0.29
N GLU A 19 -13.89 -12.48 0.65
CA GLU A 19 -14.65 -13.21 1.69
C GLU A 19 -15.46 -12.25 2.58
N LEU A 20 -15.01 -11.01 2.75
CA LEU A 20 -15.73 -9.95 3.48
C LEU A 20 -16.71 -9.17 2.59
N GLY A 21 -17.02 -9.65 1.38
CA GLY A 21 -17.95 -9.00 0.45
C GLY A 21 -17.38 -7.78 -0.28
N VAL A 22 -16.08 -7.49 -0.11
CA VAL A 22 -15.42 -6.40 -0.85
C VAL A 22 -14.96 -6.92 -2.20
N ARG A 23 -15.43 -6.30 -3.28
CA ARG A 23 -14.87 -6.55 -4.61
C ARG A 23 -13.41 -6.12 -4.64
N ALA A 24 -12.49 -7.08 -4.68
CA ALA A 24 -11.06 -6.82 -4.64
C ALA A 24 -10.28 -7.75 -5.57
N SER A 25 -9.21 -7.23 -6.14
CA SER A 25 -8.28 -7.93 -7.01
C SER A 25 -6.84 -7.60 -6.61
N HIS A 26 -5.88 -8.47 -6.91
CA HIS A 26 -4.46 -8.21 -6.65
C HIS A 26 -3.65 -8.19 -7.95
N VAL A 27 -2.85 -7.14 -8.14
CA VAL A 27 -1.96 -7.00 -9.31
C VAL A 27 -1.00 -8.18 -9.40
N GLY A 28 -1.02 -8.90 -10.52
CA GLY A 28 -0.20 -10.09 -10.74
C GLY A 28 -0.72 -11.40 -10.14
N HIS A 29 -1.97 -11.44 -9.67
CA HIS A 29 -2.63 -12.70 -9.32
C HIS A 29 -3.52 -13.17 -10.48
N GLU A 30 -3.18 -14.32 -11.09
CA GLU A 30 -3.85 -14.83 -12.30
C GLU A 30 -5.36 -15.06 -12.10
N GLY A 31 -5.78 -15.46 -10.90
CA GLY A 31 -7.19 -15.70 -10.59
C GLY A 31 -8.05 -14.44 -10.46
N ASP A 32 -7.43 -13.25 -10.40
CA ASP A 32 -8.14 -12.00 -10.07
C ASP A 32 -8.49 -11.15 -11.31
N LYS A 33 -8.13 -11.61 -12.52
CA LYS A 33 -8.25 -10.83 -13.78
C LYS A 33 -7.67 -9.40 -13.68
N ALA A 34 -6.73 -9.19 -12.77
CA ALA A 34 -5.99 -7.94 -12.60
C ALA A 34 -4.83 -7.87 -13.58
N PRO A 35 -4.26 -6.68 -13.82
CA PRO A 35 -3.04 -6.54 -14.61
C PRO A 35 -1.91 -7.44 -14.09
N PRO A 36 -1.08 -8.02 -14.97
CA PRO A 36 0.03 -8.86 -14.56
C PRO A 36 1.06 -8.08 -13.73
N ARG A 37 1.88 -8.82 -12.98
CA ARG A 37 2.96 -8.20 -12.20
C ARG A 37 3.95 -7.51 -13.14
N GLY A 38 4.30 -6.26 -12.82
CA GLY A 38 5.18 -5.45 -13.67
C GLY A 38 4.47 -4.70 -14.79
N SER A 39 3.13 -4.71 -14.81
CA SER A 39 2.37 -3.79 -15.66
C SER A 39 2.70 -2.34 -15.34
N ASP A 40 2.59 -1.48 -16.35
CA ASP A 40 2.71 -0.04 -16.18
C ASP A 40 1.65 0.48 -15.21
N ASP A 41 2.04 1.51 -14.46
CA ASP A 41 1.18 2.11 -13.44
C ASP A 41 -0.12 2.68 -14.04
N ALA A 42 -0.07 3.22 -15.26
CA ALA A 42 -1.24 3.68 -15.99
C ALA A 42 -2.26 2.54 -16.22
N VAL A 43 -1.80 1.32 -16.51
CA VAL A 43 -2.65 0.16 -16.71
C VAL A 43 -3.32 -0.27 -15.40
N VAL A 44 -2.57 -0.21 -14.29
CA VAL A 44 -3.11 -0.51 -12.96
C VAL A 44 -4.17 0.50 -12.53
N LEU A 45 -3.92 1.79 -12.77
CA LEU A 45 -4.87 2.88 -12.51
C LEU A 45 -6.14 2.72 -13.33
N GLU A 46 -6.00 2.49 -14.64
CA GLU A 46 -7.14 2.31 -15.53
C GLU A 46 -7.99 1.09 -15.15
N HIS A 47 -7.36 -0.02 -14.77
CA HIS A 47 -8.07 -1.18 -14.25
C HIS A 47 -8.84 -0.84 -12.96
N ALA A 48 -8.24 -0.08 -12.04
CA ALA A 48 -8.91 0.32 -10.81
C ALA A 48 -10.07 1.31 -11.05
N ARG A 49 -9.99 2.16 -12.07
CA ARG A 49 -11.07 3.07 -12.49
C ARG A 49 -12.25 2.30 -13.08
N THR A 50 -11.98 1.45 -14.07
CA THR A 50 -13.01 0.72 -14.82
C THR A 50 -13.76 -0.31 -13.99
N THR A 51 -13.07 -0.97 -13.06
CA THR A 51 -13.67 -2.08 -12.32
C THR A 51 -14.39 -1.66 -11.05
N ASN A 52 -14.17 -0.45 -10.53
CA ASN A 52 -14.68 -0.02 -9.21
C ASN A 52 -14.40 -1.05 -8.09
N GLN A 53 -13.29 -1.79 -8.21
CA GLN A 53 -12.82 -2.77 -7.22
C GLN A 53 -11.70 -2.15 -6.38
N VAL A 54 -11.47 -2.71 -5.19
CA VAL A 54 -10.24 -2.46 -4.43
C VAL A 54 -9.11 -3.23 -5.11
N VAL A 55 -8.25 -2.53 -5.84
CA VAL A 55 -7.07 -3.12 -6.48
C VAL A 55 -5.92 -3.08 -5.48
N VAL A 56 -5.43 -4.26 -5.08
CA VAL A 56 -4.34 -4.43 -4.12
C VAL A 56 -3.01 -4.48 -4.85
N THR A 57 -2.06 -3.64 -4.44
CA THR A 57 -0.74 -3.54 -5.04
C THR A 57 0.35 -3.26 -3.99
N SER A 58 1.58 -3.67 -4.27
CA SER A 58 2.75 -3.35 -3.44
C SER A 58 3.59 -2.19 -3.99
N ASN A 59 3.13 -1.53 -5.06
CA ASN A 59 3.83 -0.39 -5.65
C ASN A 59 3.62 0.88 -4.79
N HIS A 60 4.72 1.47 -4.31
CA HIS A 60 4.71 2.69 -3.50
C HIS A 60 4.35 3.93 -4.31
N ASP A 61 4.67 3.94 -5.60
CA ASP A 61 4.44 5.10 -6.47
C ASP A 61 2.95 5.33 -6.69
N MET A 62 2.10 4.36 -6.36
CA MET A 62 0.64 4.45 -6.47
C MET A 62 0.02 5.58 -5.63
N ILE A 63 0.55 5.91 -4.45
CA ILE A 63 0.01 7.07 -3.71
C ILE A 63 0.41 8.38 -4.40
N LEU A 64 1.62 8.46 -4.95
CA LEU A 64 2.06 9.65 -5.67
C LEU A 64 1.18 9.86 -6.89
N LEU A 65 0.98 8.80 -7.66
CA LEU A 65 0.14 8.82 -8.85
C LEU A 65 -1.33 9.09 -8.53
N CYS A 66 -1.89 8.48 -7.49
CA CYS A 66 -3.25 8.84 -7.04
C CYS A 66 -3.35 10.31 -6.62
N ALA A 67 -2.29 10.86 -6.01
CA ALA A 67 -2.26 12.27 -5.67
C ALA A 67 -2.16 13.20 -6.88
N GLU A 68 -1.41 12.80 -7.92
CA GLU A 68 -1.27 13.53 -9.19
C GLU A 68 -2.55 13.48 -10.03
N GLU A 69 -3.19 12.32 -10.09
CA GLU A 69 -4.43 12.07 -10.82
C GLU A 69 -5.69 12.51 -10.05
N ASN A 70 -5.52 13.07 -8.85
CA ASN A 70 -6.59 13.48 -7.94
C ASN A 70 -7.62 12.37 -7.69
N GLU A 71 -7.14 11.21 -7.23
CA GLU A 71 -7.95 10.01 -7.03
C GLU A 71 -7.79 9.46 -5.61
N SER A 72 -8.87 8.89 -5.08
CA SER A 72 -8.86 8.32 -3.74
C SER A 72 -8.01 7.05 -3.64
N VAL A 73 -7.28 6.92 -2.54
CA VAL A 73 -6.38 5.80 -2.27
C VAL A 73 -6.50 5.34 -0.82
N ILE A 74 -6.25 4.06 -0.59
CA ILE A 74 -6.17 3.46 0.73
C ILE A 74 -4.72 3.09 0.99
N TRP A 75 -4.14 3.70 2.03
CA TRP A 75 -2.79 3.44 2.45
C TRP A 75 -2.78 2.63 3.75
N ILE A 76 -2.32 1.39 3.69
CA ILE A 76 -2.02 0.61 4.89
C ILE A 76 -0.62 1.00 5.36
N ASP A 77 -0.48 1.68 6.49
CA ASP A 77 0.85 2.03 7.01
C ASP A 77 1.20 1.22 8.26
N PRO A 78 2.11 0.24 8.16
CA PRO A 78 2.65 -0.44 9.33
C PRO A 78 3.62 0.43 10.13
N ARG A 79 3.74 1.73 9.82
CA ARG A 79 4.71 2.70 10.35
C ARG A 79 6.16 2.29 10.11
N GLY A 80 6.42 1.74 8.93
CA GLY A 80 7.75 1.28 8.52
C GLY A 80 8.30 0.15 9.40
N ARG A 81 7.41 -0.65 10.02
CA ARG A 81 7.75 -1.93 10.65
C ARG A 81 7.40 -3.06 9.69
N GLN A 82 8.27 -4.06 9.60
CA GLN A 82 7.90 -5.29 8.94
C GLN A 82 6.95 -6.06 9.85
N LEU A 83 5.67 -6.10 9.46
CA LEU A 83 4.68 -6.83 10.22
C LEU A 83 4.68 -8.31 9.83
N LYS A 84 4.55 -9.17 10.83
CA LYS A 84 4.22 -10.57 10.59
C LYS A 84 2.86 -10.64 9.90
N ARG A 85 2.63 -11.66 9.07
CA ARG A 85 1.36 -11.87 8.35
C ARG A 85 0.14 -11.76 9.26
N THR A 86 0.21 -12.33 10.46
CA THR A 86 -0.87 -12.29 11.46
C THR A 86 -1.16 -10.89 11.99
N ALA A 87 -0.19 -9.98 11.98
CA ALA A 87 -0.36 -8.60 12.40
C ALA A 87 -0.89 -7.69 11.26
N LEU A 88 -0.75 -8.10 9.99
CA LEU A 88 -1.36 -7.40 8.85
C LEU A 88 -2.87 -7.64 8.78
N VAL A 89 -3.34 -8.80 9.24
CA VAL A 89 -4.77 -9.16 9.30
C VAL A 89 -5.60 -8.11 10.03
N PRO A 90 -5.37 -7.76 11.31
CA PRO A 90 -6.17 -6.75 12.00
C PRO A 90 -6.01 -5.34 11.41
N LEU A 91 -4.88 -5.06 10.76
CA LEU A 91 -4.61 -3.78 10.10
C LEU A 91 -5.45 -3.59 8.84
N VAL A 92 -5.60 -4.63 8.03
CA VAL A 92 -6.38 -4.58 6.80
C VAL A 92 -7.86 -4.80 7.10
N PHE A 93 -8.20 -5.79 7.91
CA PHE A 93 -9.57 -6.27 8.05
C PHE A 93 -10.36 -5.64 9.20
N GLY A 94 -9.67 -5.18 10.25
CA GLY A 94 -10.34 -4.70 11.46
C GLY A 94 -11.18 -3.43 11.25
N ARG A 95 -11.08 -2.78 10.09
CA ARG A 95 -11.71 -1.49 9.78
C ARG A 95 -12.21 -1.40 8.35
N VAL A 96 -12.62 -2.55 7.79
CA VAL A 96 -13.12 -2.65 6.40
C VAL A 96 -14.47 -1.96 6.20
N GLU A 97 -15.18 -1.63 7.27
CA GLU A 97 -16.39 -0.80 7.13
C GLU A 97 -16.03 0.69 7.17
N ASP A 98 -15.11 1.08 8.05
CA ASP A 98 -14.66 2.47 8.23
C ASP A 98 -14.14 3.07 6.91
N TRP A 99 -13.18 2.41 6.27
CA TRP A 99 -12.58 2.90 5.03
C TRP A 99 -13.59 2.99 3.86
N GLN A 100 -14.59 2.10 3.78
CA GLN A 100 -15.62 2.09 2.75
C GLN A 100 -16.59 3.23 2.97
N LYS A 101 -17.00 3.44 4.23
CA LYS A 101 -17.82 4.57 4.64
C LYS A 101 -17.13 5.89 4.31
N LEU A 102 -15.86 6.05 4.70
CA LEU A 102 -15.07 7.25 4.40
C LEU A 102 -14.98 7.52 2.89
N LEU A 103 -14.70 6.48 2.08
CA LEU A 103 -14.64 6.61 0.63
C LEU A 103 -16.00 6.92 -0.01
N ALA A 104 -17.09 6.41 0.56
CA ALA A 104 -18.44 6.63 0.03
C ALA A 104 -19.01 8.01 0.38
N THR A 105 -18.60 8.58 1.51
CA THR A 105 -19.10 9.88 1.99
C THR A 105 -18.19 11.06 1.67
N ALA A 106 -17.02 10.82 1.06
CA ALA A 106 -16.10 11.88 0.71
C ALA A 106 -16.64 12.73 -0.45
N ASP A 107 -16.65 14.05 -0.25
CA ASP A 107 -17.02 15.07 -1.24
C ASP A 107 -15.90 15.34 -2.25
N ARG A 108 -14.67 14.93 -1.92
CA ARG A 108 -13.47 15.07 -2.74
C ARG A 108 -12.56 13.85 -2.60
N PRO A 109 -11.61 13.66 -3.52
CA PRO A 109 -10.61 12.60 -3.41
C PRO A 109 -9.79 12.68 -2.11
N ILE A 110 -9.63 11.54 -1.44
CA ILE A 110 -8.96 11.43 -0.15
C ILE A 110 -7.99 10.26 -0.10
N CYS A 111 -6.99 10.36 0.78
CA CYS A 111 -6.21 9.20 1.20
C CYS A 111 -6.79 8.67 2.53
N VAL A 112 -7.32 7.45 2.52
CA VAL A 112 -7.67 6.73 3.74
C VAL A 112 -6.41 6.09 4.30
N HIS A 113 -5.89 6.65 5.38
CA HIS A 113 -4.67 6.19 6.03
C HIS A 113 -5.01 5.24 7.17
N VAL A 114 -4.72 3.95 6.96
CA VAL A 114 -5.06 2.87 7.87
C VAL A 114 -3.84 2.53 8.71
N LEU A 115 -3.95 2.81 10.01
CA LEU A 115 -2.97 2.50 11.02
C LEU A 115 -3.48 1.37 11.90
N ARG A 116 -2.58 0.76 12.69
CA ARG A 116 -2.91 -0.41 13.52
C ARG A 116 -4.10 -0.17 14.46
N THR A 117 -4.24 1.05 14.98
CA THR A 117 -5.23 1.39 16.00
C THR A 117 -6.21 2.47 15.58
N LYS A 118 -6.10 2.99 14.35
CA LYS A 118 -7.01 4.02 13.84
C LYS A 118 -7.03 4.06 12.32
N THR A 119 -8.16 4.49 11.77
CA THR A 119 -8.25 4.96 10.39
C THR A 119 -8.39 6.47 10.43
N GLU A 120 -7.62 7.17 9.61
CA GLU A 120 -7.71 8.62 9.48
C GLU A 120 -7.80 9.04 8.01
N VAL A 121 -8.37 10.22 7.77
CA VAL A 121 -8.46 10.81 6.44
C VAL A 121 -7.33 11.82 6.28
N LEU A 122 -6.58 11.69 5.19
CA LEU A 122 -5.56 12.64 4.77
C LEU A 122 -5.98 13.29 3.45
N THR A 123 -5.57 14.55 3.26
CA THR A 123 -5.53 15.12 1.91
C THR A 123 -4.50 14.35 1.08
N LEU A 124 -4.71 14.29 -0.24
CA LEU A 124 -3.75 13.66 -1.16
C LEU A 124 -2.37 14.32 -1.09
N GLU A 125 -2.31 15.64 -0.95
CA GLU A 125 -1.06 16.39 -0.74
C GLU A 125 -0.32 15.95 0.53
N ARG A 126 -1.05 15.77 1.63
CA ARG A 126 -0.46 15.31 2.90
C ARG A 126 0.05 13.87 2.78
N ALA A 127 -0.70 13.00 2.13
CA ALA A 127 -0.29 11.62 1.86
C ALA A 127 1.00 11.58 1.02
N ARG A 128 1.08 12.40 -0.05
CA ARG A 128 2.28 12.58 -0.86
C ARG A 128 3.49 12.97 -0.03
N HIS A 129 3.36 14.00 0.82
CA HIS A 129 4.45 14.44 1.69
C HIS A 129 4.94 13.35 2.65
N LEU A 130 4.02 12.59 3.26
CA LEU A 130 4.37 11.50 4.17
C LEU A 130 5.05 10.33 3.44
N LEU A 131 4.59 9.97 2.24
CA LEU A 131 5.20 8.91 1.45
C LEU A 131 6.63 9.27 1.04
N VAL A 132 6.87 10.48 0.54
CA VAL A 132 8.22 10.96 0.18
C VAL A 132 9.15 10.88 1.39
N GLN A 133 8.67 11.26 2.59
CA GLN A 133 9.45 11.10 3.82
C GLN A 133 9.72 9.63 4.16
N ARG A 134 8.75 8.72 3.98
CA ARG A 134 8.93 7.27 4.19
C ARG A 134 9.99 6.72 3.25
N MET A 135 9.93 7.04 1.95
CA MET A 135 10.90 6.60 0.96
C MET A 135 12.32 7.07 1.30
N ARG A 136 12.49 8.34 1.67
CA ARG A 136 13.79 8.87 2.13
C ARG A 136 14.34 8.10 3.33
N ARG A 137 13.49 7.79 4.32
CA ARG A 137 13.89 6.98 5.50
C ARG A 137 14.26 5.56 5.12
N LEU A 138 13.51 4.91 4.23
CA LEU A 138 13.81 3.55 3.76
C LEU A 138 15.14 3.50 3.00
N GLN A 139 15.38 4.47 2.10
CA GLN A 139 16.66 4.59 1.39
C GLN A 139 17.82 4.84 2.37
N ALA A 140 17.66 5.73 3.35
CA ALA A 140 18.68 5.98 4.37
C ALA A 140 19.01 4.72 5.19
N ARG A 141 17.98 3.94 5.60
CA ARG A 141 18.16 2.66 6.30
C ARG A 141 18.89 1.63 5.44
N LYS A 142 18.52 1.48 4.16
CA LYS A 142 19.21 0.58 3.21
C LYS A 142 20.69 0.96 3.07
N ARG A 143 21.00 2.25 2.90
CA ARG A 143 22.39 2.75 2.84
C ARG A 143 23.18 2.47 4.13
N ALA A 144 22.57 2.70 5.29
CA ALA A 144 23.21 2.41 6.58
C ALA A 144 23.50 0.92 6.78
N GLN A 145 22.57 0.04 6.39
CA GLN A 145 22.77 -1.42 6.43
C GLN A 145 23.85 -1.88 5.44
N ALA A 146 23.90 -1.33 4.23
CA ALA A 146 24.93 -1.62 3.25
C ALA A 146 26.33 -1.24 3.80
N ARG A 147 26.46 -0.05 4.39
CA ARG A 147 27.72 0.41 5.02
C ARG A 147 28.21 -0.54 6.13
N LYS A 148 27.30 -1.00 7.01
CA LYS A 148 27.64 -1.96 8.07
C LYS A 148 28.09 -3.33 7.55
N ARG A 149 27.59 -3.78 6.39
CA ARG A 149 28.00 -5.04 5.75
C ARG A 149 29.39 -4.95 5.12
N THR A 150 29.74 -3.80 4.55
CA THR A 150 31.07 -3.55 3.98
C THR A 150 32.15 -3.30 5.03
N SER A 151 31.80 -3.07 6.29
CA SER A 151 32.75 -2.87 7.41
C SER A 151 32.79 -4.05 8.39
N GLY A 152 32.44 -5.28 7.95
CA GLY A 152 32.65 -6.53 8.71
C GLY A 152 34.13 -6.96 8.74
N PRO A 153 34.55 -7.76 9.74
CA PRO A 153 35.91 -7.76 10.27
C PRO A 153 36.94 -8.28 9.26
N THR A 154 38.05 -7.56 9.12
CA THR A 154 39.30 -8.11 8.62
C THR A 154 39.65 -9.30 9.51
N LEU A 155 39.58 -10.52 8.97
CA LEU A 155 40.20 -11.68 9.59
C LEU A 155 41.71 -11.44 9.56
N GLU A 156 42.26 -10.91 10.65
CA GLU A 156 43.71 -10.93 10.87
C GLU A 156 44.14 -12.39 11.02
N GLY A 157 45.12 -12.77 10.20
CA GLY A 157 45.63 -14.12 10.06
C GLY A 157 46.25 -14.66 11.35
N THR A 158 46.20 -15.98 11.45
CA THR A 158 47.08 -16.80 12.29
C THR A 158 48.01 -17.59 11.39
#